data_AF-A0A2S5P8J5-F1
#
_entry.id   AF-A0A2S5P8J5-F1
#
_cell.length_a   1.000
_cell.length_b   1.000
_cell.length_c   1.000
_cell.angle_alpha   90.00
_cell.angle_beta   90.00
_cell.angle_gamma   90.00
#
_symmetry.space_group_name_H-M   'P 1'
#
loop_
_entity.id
_entity.type
_entity.pdbx_description
1 polymer ?
#
loop_
_entity_poly.entity_id
_entity_poly.type
_entity_poly.pdbx_seq_one_letter_code
_entity_poly.pdbx_strand_id
1 'polypeptide(L)'
;MASNKRTKKPMDTALVDGFVARLNAAPGKDVPFTEVYNALTIDPRVRQPEAALIAKKFLGTGNASVTKKESFRQIRSHHLFLIDYQAKSRAQAGKSAA
;
A
#
# COMPACT_ATOMS: atom_id res chain seq x y z
N MET A 1 18.28 -27.43 26.33
CA MET A 1 18.54 -26.26 25.45
C MET A 1 17.28 -25.40 25.43
N ALA A 2 17.34 -24.20 26.02
CA ALA A 2 16.17 -23.32 26.13
C ALA A 2 15.88 -22.65 24.78
N SER A 3 14.75 -23.01 24.18
CA SER A 3 14.23 -22.37 22.97
C SER A 3 13.91 -20.91 23.26
N ASN A 4 14.80 -20.01 22.85
CA ASN A 4 14.57 -18.57 22.83
C ASN A 4 13.44 -18.26 21.83
N LYS A 5 12.18 -18.47 22.23
CA LYS A 5 11.00 -17.94 21.55
C LYS A 5 11.06 -16.43 21.69
N ARG A 6 11.80 -15.78 20.78
CA ARG A 6 11.71 -14.34 20.54
C ARG A 6 10.23 -14.04 20.38
N THR A 7 9.65 -13.40 21.37
CA THR A 7 8.31 -12.83 21.36
C THR A 7 8.26 -11.83 20.21
N LYS A 8 7.95 -12.33 19.01
CA LYS A 8 7.55 -11.55 17.85
C LYS A 8 6.36 -10.74 18.38
N LYS A 9 6.51 -9.42 18.50
CA LYS A 9 5.37 -8.56 18.84
C LYS A 9 4.22 -8.97 17.91
N PRO A 10 3.01 -9.22 18.45
CA PRO A 10 1.87 -9.56 17.62
C PRO A 10 1.70 -8.43 16.61
N MET A 11 1.63 -8.79 15.33
CA MET A 11 1.44 -7.83 14.25
C MET A 11 0.12 -7.11 14.45
N ASP A 12 0.12 -5.78 14.30
CA ASP A 12 -1.08 -4.98 14.45
C ASP A 12 -1.89 -5.02 13.15
N THR A 13 -2.70 -6.07 13.00
CA THR A 13 -3.51 -6.31 11.80
C THR A 13 -4.62 -5.29 11.63
N ALA A 14 -5.14 -4.71 12.72
CA ALA A 14 -6.15 -3.66 12.68
C ALA A 14 -5.61 -2.36 12.05
N LEU A 15 -4.39 -1.98 12.42
CA LEU A 15 -3.70 -0.84 11.80
C LEU A 15 -3.46 -1.07 10.30
N VAL A 16 -2.99 -2.27 9.94
CA VAL A 16 -2.81 -2.67 8.52
C VAL A 16 -4.12 -2.53 7.75
N ASP A 17 -5.22 -3.07 8.28
CA ASP A 17 -6.52 -3.02 7.62
C ASP A 17 -7.01 -1.58 7.44
N GLY A 18 -6.85 -0.74 8.46
CA GLY A 18 -7.22 0.67 8.39
C GLY A 18 -6.46 1.45 7.32
N PHE A 19 -5.15 1.25 7.20
CA PHE A 19 -4.35 1.89 6.14
C PHE A 19 -4.71 1.34 4.76
N VAL A 20 -4.91 0.03 4.62
CA VAL A 20 -5.32 -0.58 3.35
C VAL A 20 -6.70 -0.05 2.91
N ALA A 21 -7.66 0.02 3.82
CA ALA A 21 -8.99 0.57 3.52
C ALA A 21 -8.91 2.03 3.04
N ARG A 22 -8.07 2.85 3.68
CA ARG A 22 -7.83 4.24 3.26
C ARG A 22 -7.15 4.33 1.89
N LEU A 23 -6.15 3.48 1.63
CA LEU A 23 -5.49 3.39 0.32
C LEU A 23 -6.47 2.95 -0.78
N ASN A 24 -7.35 1.98 -0.49
CA ASN A 24 -8.38 1.50 -1.40
C ASN A 24 -9.56 2.46 -1.58
N ALA A 25 -9.82 3.35 -0.62
CA ALA A 25 -10.83 4.40 -0.72
C ALA A 25 -10.39 5.60 -1.57
N ALA A 26 -9.10 5.70 -1.91
CA ALA A 26 -8.51 6.76 -2.72
C ALA A 26 -7.92 6.27 -4.08
N PRO A 27 -8.63 5.46 -4.88
CA PRO A 27 -8.08 5.00 -6.15
C PRO A 27 -8.07 6.14 -7.17
N GLY A 28 -6.89 6.49 -7.68
CA GLY A 28 -6.71 7.52 -8.71
C GLY A 28 -6.88 8.97 -8.23
N LYS A 29 -6.95 9.19 -6.90
CA LYS A 29 -6.94 10.54 -6.31
C LYS A 29 -5.57 10.79 -5.66
N ASP A 30 -4.75 11.60 -6.31
CA ASP A 30 -3.35 11.84 -5.94
C ASP A 30 -3.19 12.46 -4.53
N VAL A 31 -4.04 13.45 -4.21
CA VAL A 31 -4.02 14.16 -2.92
C VAL A 31 -4.31 13.23 -1.72
N PRO A 32 -5.47 12.54 -1.64
CA PRO A 32 -5.77 11.67 -0.49
C PRO A 32 -4.84 10.45 -0.42
N PHE A 33 -4.33 9.96 -1.56
CA PHE A 33 -3.31 8.91 -1.54
C PHE A 33 -2.01 9.40 -0.91
N THR A 34 -1.54 10.59 -1.30
CA THR A 34 -0.31 11.18 -0.78
C THR A 34 -0.39 11.44 0.73
N GLU A 35 -1.53 11.89 1.24
CA GLU A 35 -1.75 12.06 2.68
C GLU A 35 -1.67 10.73 3.45
N VAL A 36 -2.36 9.69 2.96
CA VAL A 36 -2.33 8.35 3.57
C VAL A 36 -0.94 7.73 3.48
N TYR A 37 -0.25 7.92 2.36
CA TYR A 37 1.11 7.45 2.13
C TYR A 37 2.13 8.15 3.04
N ASN A 38 2.03 9.46 3.21
CA ASN A 38 2.86 10.19 4.16
C ASN A 38 2.58 9.72 5.59
N ALA A 39 1.31 9.59 5.99
CA ALA A 39 0.95 9.07 7.30
C ALA A 39 1.54 7.67 7.54
N LEU A 40 1.45 6.77 6.54
CA LEU A 40 1.99 5.42 6.59
C LEU A 40 3.52 5.38 6.72
N THR A 41 4.23 6.28 6.05
CA THR A 41 5.70 6.30 6.03
C THR A 41 6.29 6.84 7.32
N ILE A 42 5.66 7.85 7.92
CA ILE A 42 6.09 8.47 9.17
C ILE A 42 5.62 7.71 10.42
N ASP A 43 4.60 6.87 10.31
CA ASP A 43 4.06 6.14 11.45
C ASP A 43 5.08 5.12 12.02
N PRO A 44 5.51 5.28 13.29
CA PRO A 44 6.49 4.40 13.93
C PRO A 44 5.91 3.01 14.28
N ARG A 45 4.59 2.85 14.26
CA ARG A 45 3.90 1.57 14.46
C ARG A 45 3.97 0.70 13.21
N VAL A 46 4.11 1.31 12.03
CA VAL A 46 4.32 0.59 10.77
C VAL A 46 5.79 0.17 10.66
N ARG A 47 6.08 -1.09 10.99
CA ARG A 47 7.42 -1.68 10.81
C ARG A 47 7.44 -2.48 9.50
N GLN A 48 8.57 -3.13 9.23
CA GLN A 48 8.73 -3.93 8.00
C GLN A 48 7.61 -4.97 7.78
N PRO A 49 7.23 -5.81 8.76
CA PRO A 49 6.20 -6.82 8.51
C PRO A 49 4.82 -6.19 8.26
N GLU A 50 4.48 -5.09 8.93
CA GLU A 50 3.24 -4.33 8.67
C GLU A 50 3.26 -3.71 7.27
N ALA A 51 4.36 -3.05 6.89
CA ALA A 51 4.50 -2.45 5.56
C ALA A 51 4.39 -3.49 4.43
N ALA A 52 5.01 -4.65 4.60
CA ALA A 52 4.93 -5.74 3.63
C ALA A 52 3.50 -6.30 3.51
N LEU A 53 2.76 -6.36 4.62
CA LEU A 53 1.37 -6.83 4.62
C LEU A 53 0.41 -5.79 4.04
N ILE A 54 0.62 -4.50 4.30
CA ILE A 54 -0.13 -3.41 3.69
C ILE A 54 0.07 -3.45 2.17
N ALA A 55 1.33 -3.54 1.72
CA ALA A 55 1.64 -3.68 0.30
C ALA A 55 0.96 -4.92 -0.29
N LYS A 56 1.10 -6.09 0.34
CA LYS A 56 0.48 -7.33 -0.13
C LYS A 56 -1.05 -7.23 -0.25
N LYS A 57 -1.73 -6.65 0.75
CA LYS A 57 -3.19 -6.48 0.71
C LYS A 57 -3.63 -5.45 -0.33
N PHE A 58 -2.89 -4.36 -0.47
CA PHE A 58 -3.19 -3.30 -1.44
C PHE A 58 -2.95 -3.74 -2.89
N LEU A 59 -1.82 -4.40 -3.16
CA LEU A 59 -1.42 -4.88 -4.48
C LEU A 59 -2.08 -6.21 -4.87
N GLY A 60 -2.68 -6.94 -3.90
CA GLY A 60 -3.12 -8.32 -4.05
C GLY A 60 -1.98 -9.34 -4.25
N THR A 61 -0.76 -8.86 -4.52
CA THR A 61 0.44 -9.64 -4.79
C THR A 61 1.60 -9.03 -4.00
N GLY A 62 2.36 -9.85 -3.27
CA GLY A 62 3.40 -9.31 -2.41
C GLY A 62 4.11 -10.38 -1.61
N ASN A 63 5.43 -10.23 -1.49
CA ASN A 63 6.28 -11.14 -0.75
C ASN A 63 6.49 -10.60 0.67
N ALA A 64 6.27 -11.44 1.69
CA ALA A 64 6.35 -11.01 3.09
C ALA A 64 7.79 -10.64 3.53
N SER A 65 8.79 -11.00 2.71
CA SER A 65 10.21 -10.71 2.92
C SER A 65 10.66 -9.37 2.34
N VAL A 66 9.76 -8.59 1.73
CA VAL A 66 10.10 -7.29 1.13
C VAL A 66 10.48 -6.29 2.25
N THR A 67 11.45 -5.43 1.98
CA THR A 67 11.88 -4.40 2.94
C THR A 67 10.82 -3.29 3.05
N LYS A 68 10.74 -2.61 4.20
CA LYS A 68 9.80 -1.49 4.43
C LYS A 68 9.83 -0.47 3.26
N LYS A 69 11.05 -0.13 2.82
CA LYS A 69 11.28 0.85 1.74
C LYS A 69 10.76 0.36 0.39
N GLU A 70 10.98 -0.91 0.07
CA GLU A 70 10.52 -1.50 -1.19
C GLU A 70 8.99 -1.72 -1.18
N SER A 71 8.40 -2.11 -0.05
CA SER A 71 6.93 -2.18 0.10
C SER A 71 6.27 -0.83 -0.19
N PHE A 72 6.84 0.25 0.35
CA PHE A 72 6.37 1.61 0.08
C PHE A 72 6.60 2.04 -1.38
N ARG A 73 7.71 1.64 -2.00
CA ARG A 73 7.92 1.90 -3.43
C ARG A 73 6.86 1.20 -4.27
N GLN A 74 6.55 -0.07 -4.00
CA GLN A 74 5.53 -0.82 -4.74
C GLN A 74 4.14 -0.18 -4.62
N ILE A 75 3.74 0.23 -3.41
CA ILE A 75 2.46 0.93 -3.18
C ILE A 75 2.38 2.21 -4.04
N ARG A 76 3.44 3.02 -4.04
CA ARG A 76 3.51 4.26 -4.84
C ARG A 76 3.47 3.98 -6.34
N SER A 77 4.26 3.01 -6.82
CA SER A 77 4.29 2.62 -8.24
C SER A 77 2.93 2.13 -8.72
N HIS A 78 2.21 1.36 -7.91
CA HIS A 78 0.87 0.91 -8.26
C HIS A 78 -0.14 2.06 -8.32
N HIS A 79 -0.05 3.03 -7.42
CA HIS A 79 -0.89 4.22 -7.49
C HIS A 79 -0.64 5.05 -8.76
N LEU A 80 0.63 5.28 -9.11
CA LEU A 80 0.98 5.96 -10.36
C LEU A 80 0.48 5.20 -11.59
N PHE A 81 0.57 3.86 -11.56
CA PHE A 81 0.02 3.01 -12.61
C PHE A 81 -1.51 3.16 -12.71
N LEU A 82 -2.23 3.20 -11.58
CA LEU A 82 -3.68 3.43 -11.57
C LEU A 82 -4.06 4.82 -12.11
N ILE A 83 -3.31 5.86 -11.77
CA ILE A 83 -3.52 7.21 -12.31
C ILE A 83 -3.32 7.20 -13.84
N ASP A 84 -2.19 6.66 -14.32
CA ASP A 84 -1.89 6.56 -15.76
C ASP A 84 -2.95 5.74 -16.50
N TYR A 85 -3.35 4.61 -15.93
CA TYR A 85 -4.41 3.76 -16.48
C TYR A 85 -5.76 4.50 -16.55
N GLN A 86 -6.16 5.22 -15.50
CA GLN A 86 -7.38 6.03 -15.52
C GLN A 86 -7.30 7.19 -16.53
N ALA A 87 -6.14 7.85 -16.65
CA ALA A 87 -5.92 8.91 -17.63
C ALA A 87 -6.05 8.37 -19.07
N LYS A 88 -5.44 7.21 -19.36
CA LYS A 88 -5.55 6.53 -20.67
C LYS A 88 -6.97 6.03 -20.93
N SER A 89 -7.62 5.44 -19.93
CA SER A 89 -9.01 4.97 -20.04
C SER A 89 -9.99 6.12 -20.34
N ARG A 90 -9.82 7.29 -19.68
CA ARG A 90 -10.58 8.51 -20.01
C ARG A 90 -10.32 9.00 -21.43
N ALA A 91 -9.07 9.03 -21.87
CA ALA A 91 -8.71 9.44 -23.23
C ALA A 91 -9.30 8.50 -24.30
N GLN A 92 -9.40 7.20 -24.01
CA GLN A 92 -9.99 6.22 -24.90
C GLN A 92 -11.53 6.27 -24.91
N ALA A 93 -12.16 6.50 -23.75
CA ALA A 93 -13.62 6.68 -23.66
C ALA A 93 -14.11 7.93 -24.43
N GLY A 94 -13.31 9.01 -24.46
CA GLY A 94 -13.62 10.19 -25.28
C GLY A 94 -13.46 9.97 -26.79
N LYS A 95 -12.68 8.97 -27.21
CA LYS A 95 -12.43 8.66 -28.64
C LYS A 95 -13.51 7.77 -29.27
N SER A 96 -14.26 7.02 -28.47
CA SER A 96 -15.35 6.16 -28.94
C SER A 96 -16.73 6.85 -28.92
N ALA A 97 -16.81 8.10 -28.44
CA ALA A 97 -18.04 8.89 -28.38
C ALA A 97 -18.06 10.06 -29.38
N ALA A 98 -17.09 10.12 -30.30
CA ALA A 98 -16.97 11.15 -31.33
C ALA A 98 -17.23 10.57 -32.73
#